data_AF-A0A4S8KYF1-F1
#
_entry.id   AF-A0A4S8KYF1-F1
#
_cell.length_a   1.000
_cell.length_b   1.000
_cell.length_c   1.000
_cell.angle_alpha   90.00
_cell.angle_beta   90.00
_cell.angle_gamma   90.00
#
_symmetry.space_group_name_H-M   'P 1'
#
loop_
_entity.id
_entity.type
_entity.pdbx_description
1 polymer ?
#
loop_
_entity_poly.entity_id
_entity_poly.type
_entity_poly.pdbx_seq_one_letter_code
_entity_poly.pdbx_strand_id
1 'polypeptide(L)'
;MHSRTSWLILSLATCLTPVVAWVAPTLDQRGQQLLHDRLYQTNLRGPRWTGNDNQNTLTDLVARSMQIAGLEVETLNYTVHRWDARWWSLSLTLKNGTVLGLPTTGYWPWSGDSGLEGRTAPLIDAGTYGLDESLTDSDNSTLDFSGLSESGGVVFFDNPSPTRNYMLPGYRLLGTSRDIPADDIPEVC
;
A
#
# COMPACT_ATOMS: atom_id res chain seq x y z
N MET A 1 -40.43 45.91 -56.15
CA MET A 1 -41.74 45.41 -55.68
C MET A 1 -41.67 43.88 -55.59
N HIS A 2 -42.00 43.34 -54.42
CA HIS A 2 -42.18 41.90 -54.08
C HIS A 2 -40.89 41.06 -53.99
N SER A 3 -40.26 40.87 -52.82
CA SER A 3 -40.66 40.03 -51.67
C SER A 3 -40.97 38.57 -52.04
N ARG A 4 -40.10 37.65 -51.57
CA ARG A 4 -40.50 36.34 -51.05
C ARG A 4 -39.39 35.75 -50.17
N THR A 5 -39.66 35.81 -48.87
CA THR A 5 -39.00 35.12 -47.77
C THR A 5 -39.18 33.61 -47.90
N SER A 6 -38.08 32.86 -47.99
CA SER A 6 -38.09 31.40 -47.82
C SER A 6 -37.53 31.07 -46.44
N TRP A 7 -38.38 30.54 -45.58
CA TRP A 7 -38.03 29.98 -44.28
C TRP A 7 -37.37 28.62 -44.49
N LEU A 8 -36.10 28.49 -44.13
CA LEU A 8 -35.43 27.19 -43.99
C LEU A 8 -35.65 26.70 -42.57
N ILE A 9 -36.50 25.69 -42.43
CA ILE A 9 -36.74 24.97 -41.18
C ILE A 9 -35.46 24.17 -40.86
N LEU A 10 -34.75 24.59 -39.82
CA LEU A 10 -33.59 23.89 -39.28
C LEU A 10 -34.09 22.62 -38.57
N SER A 11 -33.95 21.46 -39.22
CA SER A 11 -34.24 20.18 -38.60
C SER A 11 -33.08 19.82 -37.66
N LEU A 12 -33.29 19.93 -36.34
CA LEU A 12 -32.37 19.35 -35.35
C LEU A 12 -32.47 17.82 -35.46
N ALA A 13 -31.54 17.21 -36.19
CA ALA A 13 -31.28 15.79 -36.07
C ALA A 13 -30.58 15.56 -34.72
N THR A 14 -31.34 15.10 -33.74
CA THR A 14 -30.79 14.56 -32.49
C THR A 14 -30.02 13.29 -32.82
N CYS A 15 -28.71 13.39 -33.00
CA CYS A 15 -27.81 12.25 -32.99
C CYS A 15 -27.86 11.59 -31.61
N LEU A 16 -28.74 10.62 -31.44
CA LEU A 16 -28.64 9.62 -30.37
C LEU A 16 -27.40 8.78 -30.65
N THR A 17 -26.25 9.16 -30.11
CA THR A 17 -25.10 8.27 -30.06
C THR A 17 -25.44 7.13 -29.10
N PRO A 18 -25.42 5.86 -29.55
CA PRO A 18 -25.58 4.75 -28.62
C PRO A 18 -24.40 4.77 -27.66
N VAL A 19 -24.69 4.99 -26.37
CA VAL A 19 -23.74 4.72 -25.30
C VAL A 19 -23.56 3.21 -25.27
N VAL A 20 -22.53 2.71 -25.94
CA VAL A 20 -22.13 1.31 -25.83
C VAL A 20 -21.59 1.15 -24.42
N ALA A 21 -22.38 0.53 -23.54
CA ALA A 21 -21.90 0.09 -22.25
C ALA A 21 -20.74 -0.88 -22.52
N TRP A 22 -19.51 -0.48 -22.15
CA TRP A 22 -18.35 -1.36 -22.21
C TRP A 22 -18.55 -2.44 -21.15
N VAL A 23 -19.18 -3.55 -21.53
CA VAL A 23 -19.23 -4.74 -20.70
C VAL A 23 -17.79 -5.27 -20.69
N ALA A 24 -17.16 -5.25 -19.53
CA ALA A 24 -15.84 -5.84 -19.36
C ALA A 24 -15.92 -7.30 -19.85
N PRO A 25 -15.01 -7.73 -20.75
CA PRO A 25 -15.04 -9.09 -21.25
C PRO A 25 -14.92 -10.06 -20.07
N THR A 26 -15.90 -10.95 -19.93
CA THR A 26 -15.85 -12.03 -18.96
C THR A 26 -14.93 -13.13 -19.51
N LEU A 27 -13.92 -13.50 -18.73
CA LEU A 27 -13.01 -14.58 -19.10
C LEU A 27 -13.77 -15.91 -19.05
N ASP A 28 -13.61 -16.73 -20.09
CA ASP A 28 -14.06 -18.11 -20.08
C ASP A 28 -13.25 -18.95 -19.06
N GLN A 29 -13.68 -20.18 -18.79
CA GLN A 29 -13.03 -21.04 -17.80
C GLN A 29 -11.52 -21.19 -18.06
N ARG A 30 -11.13 -21.30 -19.33
CA ARG A 30 -9.73 -21.42 -19.73
C ARG A 30 -8.96 -20.12 -19.45
N GLY A 31 -9.54 -18.96 -19.79
CA GLY A 31 -8.97 -17.65 -19.51
C GLY A 31 -8.80 -17.38 -18.02
N GLN A 32 -9.77 -17.79 -17.20
CA GLN A 32 -9.68 -17.70 -15.74
C GLN A 32 -8.52 -18.55 -15.19
N GLN A 33 -8.37 -19.79 -15.66
CA GLN A 33 -7.26 -20.65 -15.24
C GLN A 33 -5.91 -20.05 -15.65
N LEU A 34 -5.77 -19.60 -16.90
CA LEU A 34 -4.55 -18.97 -17.37
C LEU A 34 -4.18 -17.70 -16.58
N LEU A 35 -5.18 -16.89 -16.22
CA LEU A 35 -4.96 -15.72 -15.37
C LEU A 35 -4.50 -16.14 -13.97
N HIS A 36 -5.17 -17.11 -13.36
CA HIS A 36 -4.80 -17.63 -12.05
C HIS A 36 -3.37 -18.19 -12.03
N ASP A 37 -3.01 -19.00 -13.02
CA ASP A 37 -1.67 -19.59 -13.13
C ASP A 37 -0.60 -18.50 -13.29
N ARG A 38 -0.86 -17.46 -14.10
CA ARG A 38 0.06 -16.33 -14.26
C ARG A 38 0.22 -15.52 -12.98
N LEU A 39 -0.86 -15.27 -12.24
CA LEU A 39 -0.80 -14.58 -10.95
C LEU A 39 -0.01 -15.42 -9.94
N TYR A 40 -0.27 -16.72 -9.89
CA TYR A 40 0.45 -17.65 -9.01
C TYR A 40 1.95 -17.67 -9.32
N GLN A 41 2.34 -17.86 -10.59
CA GLN A 41 3.74 -17.82 -11.03
C GLN A 41 4.42 -16.49 -10.71
N THR A 42 3.70 -15.38 -10.85
CA THR A 42 4.22 -14.05 -10.50
C THR A 42 4.45 -13.90 -9.00
N ASN A 43 3.59 -14.49 -8.16
CA ASN A 43 3.71 -14.43 -6.70
C ASN A 43 4.80 -15.36 -6.15
N LEU A 44 5.07 -16.50 -6.80
CA LEU A 44 6.14 -17.43 -6.41
C LEU A 44 7.54 -16.81 -6.44
N ARG A 45 7.74 -15.73 -7.22
CA ARG A 45 9.02 -15.02 -7.29
C ARG A 45 9.34 -14.22 -6.03
N GLY A 46 8.36 -13.96 -5.18
CA GLY A 46 8.51 -13.15 -3.98
C GLY A 46 8.28 -11.65 -4.23
N PRO A 47 8.70 -10.79 -3.29
CA PRO A 47 8.45 -9.36 -3.35
C PRO A 47 9.04 -8.70 -4.61
N ARG A 48 8.29 -7.75 -5.17
CA ARG A 48 8.62 -6.99 -6.40
C ARG A 48 8.89 -5.53 -6.06
N TRP A 49 9.91 -5.29 -5.26
CA TRP A 49 10.34 -3.94 -4.90
C TRP A 49 10.94 -3.24 -6.12
N THR A 50 10.76 -1.92 -6.22
CA THR A 50 11.31 -1.13 -7.34
C THR A 50 12.81 -1.37 -7.49
N GLY A 51 13.24 -1.80 -8.68
CA GLY A 51 14.64 -2.04 -9.02
C GLY A 51 15.18 -3.42 -8.66
N ASN A 52 14.41 -4.27 -7.94
CA ASN A 52 14.86 -5.62 -7.64
C ASN A 52 14.67 -6.57 -8.84
N ASP A 53 15.41 -7.69 -8.85
CA ASP A 53 15.42 -8.66 -9.97
C ASP A 53 14.02 -9.21 -10.30
N ASN A 54 13.18 -9.39 -9.27
CA ASN A 54 11.82 -9.86 -9.43
C ASN A 54 10.93 -8.86 -10.17
N GLN A 55 11.05 -7.58 -9.86
CA GLN A 55 10.34 -6.51 -10.55
C GLN A 55 10.86 -6.33 -11.99
N ASN A 56 12.17 -6.39 -12.21
CA ASN A 56 12.76 -6.32 -13.55
C ASN A 56 12.27 -7.48 -14.43
N THR A 57 12.30 -8.71 -13.89
CA THR A 57 11.81 -9.86 -14.66
C THR A 57 10.31 -9.77 -14.95
N LEU A 58 9.50 -9.29 -14.00
CA LEU A 58 8.06 -9.09 -14.25
C LEU A 58 7.85 -8.07 -15.39
N THR A 59 8.63 -6.99 -15.38
CA THR A 59 8.57 -5.95 -16.42
C THR A 59 8.88 -6.55 -17.79
N ASP A 60 9.94 -7.38 -17.89
CA ASP A 60 10.28 -8.10 -19.13
C ASP A 60 9.18 -9.06 -19.59
N LEU A 61 8.58 -9.81 -18.66
CA LEU A 61 7.50 -10.75 -18.98
C LEU A 61 6.26 -10.04 -19.51
N VAL A 62 5.91 -8.89 -18.92
CA VAL A 62 4.81 -8.05 -19.38
C VAL A 62 5.11 -7.47 -20.75
N ALA A 63 6.30 -6.89 -20.95
CA ALA A 63 6.71 -6.34 -22.24
C ALA A 63 6.67 -7.39 -23.36
N ARG A 64 7.21 -8.59 -23.12
CA ARG A 64 7.15 -9.71 -24.08
C ARG A 64 5.71 -10.17 -24.35
N SER A 65 4.86 -10.22 -23.32
CA SER A 65 3.46 -10.60 -23.49
C SER A 65 2.69 -9.60 -24.36
N MET A 66 2.98 -8.30 -24.20
CA MET A 66 2.43 -7.24 -25.04
C MET A 66 2.92 -7.35 -26.49
N GLN A 67 4.21 -7.61 -26.69
CA GLN A 67 4.78 -7.86 -28.04
C GLN A 67 4.15 -9.08 -28.72
N ILE A 68 3.96 -10.19 -28.00
CA ILE A 68 3.27 -11.39 -28.51
C ILE A 68 1.83 -11.07 -28.90
N ALA A 69 1.18 -10.13 -28.20
CA ALA A 69 -0.16 -9.65 -28.55
C ALA A 69 -0.18 -8.68 -29.76
N GLY A 70 0.97 -8.43 -30.39
CA GLY A 70 1.11 -7.56 -31.56
C GLY A 70 1.24 -6.08 -31.24
N LEU A 71 1.53 -5.72 -29.99
CA LEU A 71 1.77 -4.33 -29.59
C LEU A 71 3.23 -3.94 -29.82
N GLU A 72 3.45 -2.69 -30.24
CA GLU A 72 4.76 -2.06 -30.14
C GLU A 72 4.99 -1.65 -28.69
N VAL A 73 6.16 -1.99 -28.14
CA VAL A 73 6.45 -1.83 -26.71
C VAL A 73 7.79 -1.15 -26.54
N GLU A 74 7.80 -0.09 -25.74
CA GLU A 74 8.99 0.59 -25.25
C GLU A 74 9.09 0.39 -23.73
N THR A 75 10.31 0.14 -23.23
CA THR A 75 10.60 0.09 -21.79
C THR A 75 11.46 1.28 -21.42
N LEU A 76 10.92 2.17 -20.59
CA LEU A 76 11.61 3.36 -20.10
C LEU A 76 12.38 3.02 -18.82
N ASN A 77 13.68 3.26 -18.84
CA ASN A 77 14.56 3.02 -17.69
C ASN A 77 14.84 4.34 -16.95
N TYR A 78 14.68 4.31 -15.64
CA TYR A 78 14.98 5.43 -14.75
C TYR A 78 15.95 4.99 -13.68
N THR A 79 17.01 5.77 -13.47
CA THR A 79 17.91 5.58 -12.34
C THR A 79 17.35 6.35 -11.15
N VAL A 80 17.13 5.67 -10.04
CA VAL A 80 16.73 6.30 -8.78
C VAL A 80 17.69 5.87 -7.68
N HIS A 81 18.25 6.84 -6.97
CA HIS A 81 19.05 6.58 -5.78
C HIS A 81 18.11 6.39 -4.60
N ARG A 82 17.99 5.14 -4.15
CA ARG A 82 17.13 4.79 -3.01
C ARG A 82 17.93 3.98 -1.99
N TRP A 83 17.59 4.20 -0.73
CA TRP A 83 18.07 3.37 0.37
C TRP A 83 17.35 2.01 0.33
N ASP A 84 18.11 0.93 0.46
CA ASP A 84 17.64 -0.45 0.51
C ASP A 84 18.22 -1.13 1.75
N ALA A 85 17.35 -1.57 2.66
CA ALA A 85 17.78 -2.17 3.91
C ALA A 85 18.43 -3.53 3.63
N ARG A 86 19.71 -3.67 4.00
CA ARG A 86 20.44 -4.94 3.88
C ARG A 86 20.27 -5.85 5.07
N TRP A 87 19.95 -5.25 6.22
CA TRP A 87 19.80 -5.91 7.50
C TRP A 87 18.89 -5.04 8.36
N TRP A 88 18.14 -5.68 9.26
CA TRP A 88 17.29 -5.02 10.24
C TRP A 88 17.21 -5.90 11.48
N SER A 89 17.10 -5.26 12.63
CA SER A 89 16.90 -5.93 13.91
C SER A 89 16.23 -4.96 14.87
N LEU A 90 15.54 -5.50 15.86
CA LEU A 90 14.96 -4.73 16.94
C LEU A 90 15.21 -5.46 18.26
N SER A 91 15.56 -4.71 19.29
CA SER A 91 15.73 -5.23 20.64
C SER A 91 15.13 -4.28 21.66
N LEU A 92 14.62 -4.83 22.75
CA LEU A 92 14.06 -4.09 23.86
C LEU A 92 14.94 -4.26 25.09
N THR A 93 15.40 -3.15 25.67
CA THR A 93 16.03 -3.15 26.99
C THR A 93 14.98 -2.84 28.04
N LEU A 94 14.66 -3.83 28.87
CA LEU A 94 13.69 -3.69 29.95
C LEU A 94 14.26 -2.84 31.10
N LYS A 95 13.38 -2.32 31.96
CA LYS A 95 13.78 -1.52 33.15
C LYS A 95 14.73 -2.26 34.09
N ASN A 96 14.65 -3.59 34.13
CA ASN A 96 15.53 -4.44 34.94
C ASN A 96 16.91 -4.72 34.28
N GLY A 97 17.18 -4.13 33.09
CA GLY A 97 18.42 -4.30 32.34
C GLY A 97 18.46 -5.52 31.42
N THR A 98 17.42 -6.35 31.40
CA THR A 98 17.31 -7.49 30.48
C THR A 98 17.15 -6.99 29.05
N VAL A 99 17.87 -7.60 28.10
CA VAL A 99 17.76 -7.31 26.67
C VAL A 99 17.04 -8.44 25.96
N LEU A 100 15.92 -8.12 25.30
CA LEU A 100 15.12 -9.05 24.52
C LEU A 100 15.29 -8.74 23.03
N GLY A 101 15.65 -9.75 22.24
CA GLY A 101 15.58 -9.64 20.77
C GLY A 101 14.13 -9.80 20.31
N LEU A 102 13.62 -8.84 19.54
CA LEU A 102 12.25 -8.89 19.03
C LEU A 102 12.24 -9.55 17.64
N PRO A 103 11.29 -10.46 17.35
CA PRO A 103 11.12 -11.01 16.01
C PRO A 103 10.77 -9.90 15.01
N THR A 104 11.73 -9.49 14.19
CA THR A 104 11.52 -8.48 13.13
C THR A 104 11.41 -9.15 11.77
N THR A 105 10.19 -9.33 11.28
CA THR A 105 9.93 -10.02 10.00
C THR A 105 10.15 -9.15 8.77
N GLY A 106 10.37 -7.84 8.94
CA GLY A 106 10.64 -6.92 7.84
C GLY A 106 10.81 -5.48 8.32
N TYR A 107 11.00 -4.58 7.36
CA TYR A 107 11.12 -3.13 7.56
C TYR A 107 10.05 -2.42 6.72
N TRP A 108 9.67 -1.21 7.15
CA TRP A 108 8.83 -0.37 6.31
C TRP A 108 9.65 0.17 5.14
N PRO A 109 9.17 0.09 3.88
CA PRO A 109 9.88 0.65 2.75
C PRO A 109 10.23 2.12 2.99
N TRP A 110 11.49 2.47 2.71
CA TRP A 110 12.00 3.85 2.87
C TRP A 110 11.99 4.38 4.30
N SER A 111 12.07 3.51 5.31
CA SER A 111 12.22 3.89 6.73
C SER A 111 13.49 4.70 7.04
N GLY A 112 14.44 4.76 6.10
CA GLY A 112 15.69 5.48 6.24
C GLY A 112 16.78 4.65 6.93
N ASP A 113 18.01 5.17 6.87
CA ASP A 113 19.21 4.53 7.43
C ASP A 113 19.35 4.86 8.92
N SER A 114 19.48 3.82 9.75
CA SER A 114 19.77 3.96 11.19
C SER A 114 21.27 4.06 11.51
N GLY A 115 22.16 3.93 10.51
CA GLY A 115 23.60 3.84 10.71
C GLY A 115 24.04 2.46 11.19
N LEU A 116 25.33 2.14 11.04
CA LEU A 116 25.89 0.84 11.46
C LEU A 116 25.78 0.62 12.97
N GLU A 117 25.79 1.70 13.74
CA GLU A 117 25.63 1.72 15.19
C GLU A 117 24.17 1.49 15.64
N GLY A 118 23.22 1.63 14.72
CA GLY A 118 21.79 1.60 15.02
C GLY A 118 21.33 2.80 15.86
N ARG A 119 20.06 2.80 16.24
CA ARG A 119 19.49 3.83 17.12
C ARG A 119 18.96 3.18 18.38
N THR A 120 19.41 3.70 19.53
CA THR A 120 18.88 3.33 20.85
C THR A 120 18.33 4.60 21.49
N ALA A 121 17.06 4.57 21.87
CA ALA A 121 16.40 5.67 22.57
C ALA A 121 15.24 5.11 23.42
N PRO A 122 14.71 5.89 24.38
CA PRO A 122 13.52 5.50 25.12
C PRO A 122 12.34 5.17 24.19
N LEU A 123 11.63 4.09 24.50
CA LEU A 123 10.41 3.68 23.80
C LEU A 123 9.20 4.37 24.42
N ILE A 124 8.35 4.95 23.58
CA ILE A 124 7.08 5.58 23.98
C ILE A 124 5.97 4.97 23.15
N ASP A 125 4.91 4.54 23.83
CA ASP A 125 3.65 4.16 23.17
C ASP A 125 2.82 5.43 22.94
N ALA A 126 2.57 5.76 21.68
CA ALA A 126 1.81 6.94 21.27
C ALA A 126 0.35 6.64 20.92
N GLY A 127 -0.17 5.43 21.20
CA GLY A 127 -1.59 5.17 20.96
C GLY A 127 -1.89 4.61 19.57
N THR A 128 -3.15 4.72 19.14
CA THR A 128 -3.62 4.24 17.83
C THR A 128 -3.74 5.42 16.91
N TYR A 129 -3.18 5.29 15.71
CA TYR A 129 -3.30 6.28 14.67
C TYR A 129 -4.74 6.35 14.16
N GLY A 130 -5.34 7.52 14.28
CA GLY A 130 -6.69 7.82 13.84
C GLY A 130 -6.75 8.38 12.42
N LEU A 131 -7.93 8.24 11.84
CA LEU A 131 -8.34 8.95 10.63
C LEU A 131 -9.28 10.08 11.03
N ASP A 132 -9.32 11.11 10.20
CA ASP A 132 -10.30 12.19 10.35
C ASP A 132 -11.74 11.69 10.16
N GLU A 133 -12.74 12.53 10.46
CA GLU A 133 -14.16 12.17 10.29
C GLU A 133 -14.51 11.80 8.84
N SER A 134 -13.74 12.29 7.86
CA SER A 134 -13.93 11.95 6.45
C SER A 134 -13.39 10.56 6.09
N LEU A 135 -12.61 9.93 6.97
CA LEU A 135 -11.90 8.67 6.75
C LEU A 135 -10.96 8.71 5.54
N THR A 136 -10.63 9.90 5.06
CA THR A 136 -9.79 10.08 3.87
C THR A 136 -8.42 10.65 4.20
N ASP A 137 -8.28 11.29 5.35
CA ASP A 137 -7.04 11.93 5.78
C ASP A 137 -6.60 11.44 7.16
N SER A 138 -5.31 11.63 7.43
CA SER A 138 -4.67 11.38 8.71
C SER A 138 -5.12 12.35 9.80
N ASP A 139 -5.39 11.84 11.01
CA ASP A 139 -5.56 12.66 12.20
C ASP A 139 -4.44 12.39 13.23
N ASN A 140 -3.38 13.19 13.15
CA ASN A 140 -2.24 13.10 14.08
C ASN A 140 -2.59 13.46 15.53
N SER A 141 -3.75 14.10 15.79
CA SER A 141 -4.15 14.48 17.15
C SER A 141 -4.54 13.28 18.03
N THR A 142 -4.74 12.12 17.39
CA THR A 142 -5.04 10.84 18.06
C THR A 142 -3.82 10.17 18.69
N LEU A 143 -2.61 10.64 18.36
CA LEU A 143 -1.38 10.13 18.96
C LEU A 143 -0.99 10.93 20.21
N ASP A 144 -0.59 10.23 21.27
CA ASP A 144 -0.09 10.84 22.50
C ASP A 144 1.45 10.89 22.50
N PHE A 145 1.99 12.10 22.35
CA PHE A 145 3.43 12.34 22.41
C PHE A 145 3.88 12.98 23.73
N SER A 146 3.03 13.04 24.75
CA SER A 146 3.34 13.68 26.04
C SER A 146 4.56 13.06 26.75
N GLY A 147 4.86 11.78 26.47
CA GLY A 147 6.03 11.06 26.98
C GLY A 147 7.34 11.30 26.21
N LEU A 148 7.31 12.07 25.12
CA LEU A 148 8.49 12.30 24.28
C LEU A 148 9.43 13.35 24.89
N SER A 149 10.68 12.95 25.12
CA SER A 149 11.71 13.86 25.61
C SER A 149 12.14 14.86 24.53
N GLU A 150 12.71 16.01 24.93
CA GLU A 150 13.30 16.96 23.97
C GLU A 150 14.45 16.35 23.17
N SER A 151 15.12 15.33 23.73
CA SER A 151 16.14 14.53 23.03
C SER A 151 15.57 13.47 22.06
N GLY A 152 14.24 13.38 21.95
CA GLY A 152 13.54 12.42 21.10
C GLY A 152 13.28 11.06 21.78
N GLY A 153 12.86 10.08 20.98
CA GLY A 153 12.49 8.73 21.41
C GLY A 153 12.09 7.85 20.22
N VAL A 154 12.02 6.54 20.45
CA VAL A 154 11.38 5.61 19.51
C VAL A 154 9.89 5.61 19.82
N VAL A 155 9.08 5.94 18.83
CA VAL A 155 7.62 5.92 18.97
C VAL A 155 7.07 4.61 18.45
N PHE A 156 6.33 3.91 19.30
CA PHE A 156 5.47 2.80 18.92
C PHE A 156 4.03 3.30 18.82
N PHE A 157 3.34 2.96 17.74
CA PHE A 157 1.94 3.29 17.57
C PHE A 157 1.25 2.25 16.69
N ASP A 158 -0.04 2.04 16.93
CA ASP A 158 -0.85 1.14 16.11
C ASP A 158 -1.32 1.89 14.87
N ASN A 159 -0.81 1.52 13.69
CA ASN A 159 -1.32 2.03 12.41
C ASN A 159 -2.41 1.07 11.89
N PRO A 160 -3.70 1.49 11.83
CA PRO A 160 -4.71 0.69 11.16
C PRO A 160 -4.34 0.64 9.67
N SER A 161 -3.91 -0.54 9.21
CA SER A 161 -3.30 -0.74 7.90
C SER A 161 -3.87 0.15 6.78
N PRO A 162 -3.04 0.94 6.08
CA PRO A 162 -3.51 1.82 4.99
C PRO A 162 -3.88 1.05 3.72
N THR A 163 -3.66 -0.28 3.67
CA THR A 163 -4.33 -1.11 2.68
C THR A 163 -5.81 -1.09 2.99
N ARG A 164 -6.51 -0.13 2.38
CA ARG A 164 -7.96 -0.04 2.23
C ARG A 164 -8.48 -1.31 1.52
N ASN A 165 -8.40 -2.46 2.17
CA ASN A 165 -9.28 -3.57 1.89
C ASN A 165 -10.64 -3.04 2.30
N TYR A 166 -11.44 -2.62 1.31
CA TYR A 166 -12.81 -2.13 1.47
C TYR A 166 -13.46 -2.81 2.67
N MET A 167 -13.67 -2.04 3.74
CA MET A 167 -14.42 -2.49 4.90
C MET A 167 -15.83 -2.79 4.40
N LEU A 168 -16.14 -4.07 4.20
CA LEU A 168 -17.53 -4.50 4.12
C LEU A 168 -18.18 -4.14 5.47
N PRO A 169 -19.41 -3.61 5.49
CA PRO A 169 -20.14 -3.37 6.74
C PRO A 169 -20.16 -4.66 7.59
N GLY A 170 -19.57 -4.61 8.79
CA GLY A 170 -19.60 -5.73 9.75
C GLY A 170 -18.24 -6.35 10.14
N TYR A 171 -17.12 -5.94 9.55
CA TYR A 171 -15.79 -6.37 10.02
C TYR A 171 -15.26 -5.45 11.13
N ARG A 172 -14.92 -6.02 12.29
CA ARG A 172 -14.16 -5.35 13.36
C ARG A 172 -12.67 -5.40 13.05
N LEU A 173 -11.93 -4.40 13.52
CA LEU A 173 -10.47 -4.42 13.58
C LEU A 173 -10.03 -5.72 14.29
N LEU A 174 -9.36 -6.61 13.56
CA LEU A 174 -8.89 -7.88 14.10
C LEU A 174 -7.59 -7.63 14.87
N GLY A 175 -7.71 -7.46 16.18
CA GLY A 175 -6.60 -7.48 17.12
C GLY A 175 -5.77 -6.20 17.12
N THR A 176 -6.06 -5.30 18.05
CA THR A 176 -5.00 -4.45 18.59
C THR A 176 -4.21 -5.30 19.58
N SER A 177 -2.93 -4.98 19.78
CA SER A 177 -2.11 -5.60 20.84
C SER A 177 -2.56 -5.19 22.26
N ARG A 178 -3.63 -4.38 22.38
CA ARG A 178 -4.00 -3.63 23.59
C ARG A 178 -5.05 -4.28 24.48
N ASP A 179 -5.69 -5.36 24.04
CA ASP A 179 -6.66 -6.10 24.86
C ASP A 179 -6.05 -7.31 25.59
N ILE A 180 -4.72 -7.38 25.72
CA ILE A 180 -4.05 -8.41 26.52
C ILE A 180 -4.03 -7.93 27.99
N PRO A 181 -4.71 -8.62 28.92
CA PRO A 181 -4.64 -8.31 30.35
C PRO A 181 -3.19 -8.27 30.85
N ALA A 182 -2.87 -7.37 31.78
CA ALA A 182 -1.52 -7.26 32.34
C ALA A 182 -1.03 -8.57 32.99
N ASP A 183 -1.95 -9.37 33.53
CA ASP A 183 -1.69 -10.69 34.12
C ASP A 183 -1.24 -11.74 33.09
N ASP A 184 -1.48 -11.49 31.79
CA ASP A 184 -1.08 -12.34 30.68
C ASP A 184 0.28 -11.93 30.07
N ILE A 185 0.94 -10.90 30.62
CA ILE A 185 2.28 -10.44 30.22
C ILE A 185 3.31 -10.96 31.26
N PRO A 186 4.07 -12.02 30.95
CA PRO A 186 4.94 -12.71 31.91
C PRO A 186 5.98 -11.83 32.59
N GLU A 187 6.31 -10.68 31.99
CA GLU A 187 7.36 -9.76 32.43
C GLU A 187 6.85 -8.63 33.35
N VAL A 188 5.54 -8.52 33.61
CA VAL A 188 4.94 -7.47 34.45
C VAL A 188 4.84 -7.89 35.93
N CYS A 189 5.20 -9.14 36.25
CA CYS A 189 5.24 -9.70 37.61
C CYS A 189 6.60 -9.50 38.31
#